data_AF-A0A388NWS8-F1
#
_entry.id   AF-A0A388NWS8-F1
#
_cell.length_a   1.000
_cell.length_b   1.000
_cell.length_c   1.000
_cell.angle_alpha   90.00
_cell.angle_beta   90.00
_cell.angle_gamma   90.00
#
_symmetry.space_group_name_H-M   'P 1'
#
loop_
_entity.id
_entity.type
_entity.pdbx_description
1 polymer ?
#
loop_
_entity_poly.entity_id
_entity_poly.type
_entity_poly.pdbx_seq_one_letter_code
_entity_poly.pdbx_strand_id
1 'polypeptide(L)'
;MLQIIDLANAESLLKRNSARLDEASLVVAPIIADVRARGDVALIEYAKQFDNFQGTSFEIATTGVLSPELLSAVQVAAQNIRAFAEQQLPKNTNLTSSDGRSLGKLSGRLIRLVSTCLREVTRCFQP
;
A
#
# COMPACT_ATOMS: atom_id res chain seq x y z
N MET A 1 -6.62 -30.98 -1.04
CA MET A 1 -7.95 -31.59 -1.30
C MET A 1 -8.87 -30.46 -1.73
N LEU A 2 -9.35 -30.49 -2.98
CA LEU A 2 -10.27 -29.48 -3.52
C LEU A 2 -11.70 -29.82 -3.06
N GLN A 3 -12.39 -28.86 -2.45
CA GLN A 3 -13.81 -28.99 -2.11
C GLN A 3 -14.66 -28.47 -3.26
N ILE A 4 -15.53 -29.32 -3.80
CA ILE A 4 -16.54 -28.95 -4.78
C ILE A 4 -17.84 -28.71 -4.00
N ILE A 5 -18.41 -27.53 -4.13
CA ILE A 5 -19.61 -27.07 -3.44
C ILE A 5 -20.61 -26.52 -4.43
N ASP A 6 -21.90 -26.66 -4.10
CA ASP A 6 -23.01 -26.09 -4.86
C ASP A 6 -23.05 -24.56 -4.70
N LEU A 7 -23.49 -23.86 -5.74
CA LEU A 7 -23.62 -22.41 -5.79
C LEU A 7 -24.47 -21.87 -4.63
N ALA A 8 -25.53 -22.60 -4.25
CA ALA A 8 -26.38 -22.25 -3.12
C ALA A 8 -25.63 -22.19 -1.78
N ASN A 9 -24.56 -22.98 -1.62
CA ASN A 9 -23.75 -23.02 -0.41
C ASN A 9 -22.49 -22.14 -0.50
N ALA A 10 -22.15 -21.65 -1.70
CA ALA A 10 -20.95 -20.86 -1.96
C ALA A 10 -20.99 -19.45 -1.35
N GLU A 11 -22.18 -18.86 -1.20
CA GLU A 11 -22.33 -17.49 -0.69
C GLU A 11 -21.70 -17.30 0.69
N SER A 12 -21.81 -18.29 1.59
CA SER A 12 -21.23 -18.22 2.93
C SER A 12 -19.71 -18.17 2.94
N LEU A 13 -19.05 -18.78 1.95
CA LEU A 13 -17.60 -18.77 1.80
C LEU A 13 -17.09 -17.52 1.07
N LEU A 14 -17.90 -16.94 0.20
CA LEU A 14 -17.57 -15.72 -0.55
C LEU A 14 -17.78 -14.45 0.30
N LYS A 15 -18.57 -14.53 1.37
CA LYS A 15 -18.75 -13.43 2.33
C LYS A 15 -17.42 -13.14 3.04
N ARG A 16 -16.74 -12.09 2.59
CA ARG A 16 -15.66 -11.47 3.38
C ARG A 16 -16.26 -10.87 4.64
N ASN A 17 -15.49 -10.91 5.72
CA ASN A 17 -15.96 -10.53 7.04
C ASN A 17 -16.06 -8.98 7.19
N SER A 18 -17.08 -8.39 6.58
CA SER A 18 -17.28 -6.93 6.49
C SER A 18 -17.59 -6.27 7.83
N ALA A 19 -18.26 -6.97 8.75
CA ALA A 19 -18.59 -6.46 10.08
C ALA A 19 -17.36 -5.99 10.89
N ARG A 20 -16.19 -6.59 10.65
CA ARG A 20 -14.94 -6.20 11.32
C ARG A 20 -14.39 -4.84 10.87
N LEU A 21 -14.78 -4.36 9.68
CA LEU A 21 -14.32 -3.08 9.16
C LEU A 21 -15.04 -1.90 9.81
N ASP A 22 -16.34 -2.03 10.08
CA ASP A 22 -17.14 -0.96 10.69
C ASP A 22 -16.70 -0.72 12.13
N GLU A 23 -16.50 -1.78 12.91
CA GLU A 23 -15.97 -1.70 14.29
C GLU A 23 -14.57 -1.08 14.31
N ALA A 24 -13.67 -1.53 13.42
CA ALA A 24 -12.33 -0.97 13.32
C ALA A 24 -12.35 0.54 12.96
N SER A 25 -13.29 0.96 12.11
CA SER A 25 -13.43 2.36 11.70
C SER A 25 -13.82 3.25 12.90
N LEU A 26 -14.70 2.77 13.77
CA LEU A 26 -15.09 3.50 14.99
C LEU A 26 -13.90 3.67 15.96
N VAL A 27 -13.03 2.66 16.06
CA VAL A 27 -11.83 2.72 16.90
C VAL A 27 -10.75 3.64 16.31
N VAL A 28 -10.59 3.65 14.98
CA VAL A 28 -9.52 4.42 14.30
C VAL A 28 -9.91 5.89 14.11
N ALA A 29 -11.19 6.21 13.98
CA ALA A 29 -11.68 7.58 13.81
C ALA A 29 -11.10 8.60 14.82
N PRO A 30 -11.08 8.35 16.15
CA PRO A 30 -10.48 9.28 17.11
C PRO A 30 -8.96 9.45 16.92
N ILE A 31 -8.23 8.38 16.56
CA ILE A 31 -6.78 8.44 16.30
C ILE A 31 -6.49 9.38 15.12
N ILE A 32 -7.25 9.25 14.03
CA ILE A 32 -7.10 10.13 12.86
C ILE A 32 -7.43 11.57 13.21
N ALA A 33 -8.51 11.81 13.98
CA ALA A 33 -8.89 13.16 14.40
C ALA A 33 -7.79 13.81 15.25
N ASP A 34 -7.19 13.04 16.15
CA ASP A 34 -6.13 13.49 17.03
C ASP A 34 -4.83 13.81 16.28
N VAL A 35 -4.42 12.94 15.35
CA VAL A 35 -3.27 13.20 14.46
C VAL A 35 -3.50 14.43 13.58
N ARG A 36 -4.73 14.68 13.12
CA ARG A 36 -5.04 15.91 12.37
C ARG A 36 -4.93 17.17 13.23
N ALA A 37 -5.26 17.08 14.51
CA ALA A 37 -5.22 18.22 15.43
C ALA A 37 -3.81 18.53 15.96
N ARG A 38 -3.03 17.48 16.28
CA ARG A 38 -1.74 17.60 16.99
C ARG A 38 -0.52 17.22 16.15
N GLY A 39 -0.70 16.68 14.94
CA GLY A 39 0.39 16.29 14.05
C GLY A 39 1.32 15.24 14.66
N ASP A 40 2.63 15.44 14.51
CA ASP A 40 3.67 14.46 14.89
C ASP A 40 3.69 14.13 16.38
N VAL A 41 3.21 15.03 17.25
CA VAL A 41 3.12 14.77 18.69
C VAL A 41 2.19 13.59 18.96
N ALA A 42 1.01 13.57 18.34
CA ALA A 42 0.09 12.44 18.45
C ALA A 42 0.67 11.17 17.80
N LEU A 43 1.36 11.28 16.66
CA LEU A 43 1.99 10.14 16.02
C LEU A 43 3.03 9.46 16.92
N ILE A 44 3.90 10.23 17.58
CA ILE A 44 4.92 9.70 18.50
C ILE A 44 4.26 9.03 19.72
N GLU A 45 3.20 9.62 20.26
CA GLU A 45 2.45 9.04 21.38
C GLU A 45 1.82 7.69 21.00
N TYR A 46 1.17 7.60 19.84
CA TYR A 46 0.59 6.34 19.38
C TYR A 46 1.66 5.31 18.99
N ALA A 47 2.78 5.72 18.40
CA ALA A 47 3.91 4.83 18.13
C ALA A 47 4.51 4.27 19.44
N LYS A 48 4.62 5.09 20.50
CA LYS A 48 5.01 4.63 21.84
C LYS A 48 4.02 3.62 22.39
N GLN A 49 2.72 3.87 22.21
CA GLN A 49 1.65 3.04 22.76
C GLN A 49 1.52 1.69 22.06
N PHE A 50 1.53 1.66 20.72
CA PHE A 50 1.22 0.45 19.94
C PHE A 50 2.47 -0.33 19.51
N ASP A 51 3.57 0.38 19.22
CA ASP A 51 4.79 -0.21 18.66
C ASP A 51 5.96 -0.20 19.67
N ASN A 52 5.74 0.29 20.89
CA ASN A 52 6.78 0.49 21.91
C ASN A 52 7.96 1.34 21.38
N PHE A 53 7.65 2.30 20.51
CA PHE A 53 8.65 3.15 19.86
C PHE A 53 9.34 4.07 20.87
N GLN A 54 10.66 4.09 20.90
CA GLN A 54 11.44 4.92 21.84
C GLN A 54 12.04 6.18 21.20
N GLY A 55 11.91 6.34 19.88
CA GLY A 55 12.47 7.48 19.16
C GLY A 55 11.65 8.77 19.34
N THR A 56 12.26 9.86 18.89
CA THR A 56 11.64 11.20 18.85
C THR A 56 11.43 11.71 17.43
N SER A 57 11.87 10.97 16.41
CA SER A 57 11.73 11.28 14.99
C SER A 57 11.46 10.00 14.21
N PHE A 58 10.66 10.10 13.15
CA PHE A 58 10.40 9.02 12.20
C PHE A 58 11.35 9.04 11.00
N GLU A 59 12.30 9.97 10.95
CA GLU A 59 13.32 9.99 9.90
C GLU A 59 14.29 8.82 10.09
N ILE A 60 14.41 7.98 9.06
CA ILE A 60 15.30 6.82 9.06
C ILE A 60 16.49 7.12 8.17
N ALA A 61 17.69 7.00 8.72
CA ALA A 61 18.93 7.05 7.94
C ALA A 61 19.16 5.71 7.21
N THR A 62 19.66 5.76 5.98
CA THR A 62 20.08 4.56 5.23
C THR A 62 21.36 3.99 5.82
N THR A 63 21.22 3.10 6.80
CA THR A 63 22.35 2.53 7.56
C THR A 63 22.43 1.00 7.53
N GLY A 64 21.51 0.33 6.83
CA GLY A 64 21.46 -1.13 6.75
C GLY A 64 22.57 -1.74 5.88
N VAL A 65 23.21 -2.79 6.37
CA VAL A 65 24.12 -3.64 5.60
C VAL A 65 23.39 -4.95 5.25
N LEU A 66 23.39 -5.31 3.98
CA LEU A 66 22.84 -6.58 3.49
C LEU A 66 23.99 -7.53 3.15
N SER A 67 23.76 -8.85 3.27
CA SER A 67 24.69 -9.81 2.69
C SER A 67 24.75 -9.66 1.17
N PRO A 68 25.87 -9.99 0.51
CA PRO A 68 25.99 -9.89 -0.95
C PRO A 68 24.90 -10.67 -1.70
N GLU A 69 24.52 -11.84 -1.19
CA GLU A 69 23.50 -12.70 -1.79
C GLU A 69 22.12 -12.07 -1.72
N LEU A 70 21.75 -11.54 -0.55
CA LEU A 70 20.47 -10.86 -0.36
C LEU A 70 20.39 -9.58 -1.20
N LEU A 71 21.48 -8.81 -1.25
CA LEU A 71 21.56 -7.61 -2.08
C LEU A 71 21.34 -7.96 -3.56
N SER A 72 22.00 -9.00 -4.06
CA SER A 72 21.83 -9.47 -5.44
C SER A 72 20.37 -9.87 -5.71
N ALA A 73 19.74 -10.64 -4.82
CA ALA A 73 18.35 -11.05 -4.96
C ALA A 73 17.38 -9.85 -5.00
N VAL A 74 17.57 -8.87 -4.11
CA VAL A 74 16.77 -7.64 -4.07
C VAL A 74 16.94 -6.82 -5.35
N GLN A 75 18.17 -6.74 -5.88
CA GLN A 75 18.45 -6.04 -7.13
C GLN A 75 17.74 -6.69 -8.32
N VAL A 76 17.76 -8.02 -8.42
CA VAL A 76 17.03 -8.76 -9.46
C VAL A 76 15.53 -8.51 -9.35
N ALA A 77 14.96 -8.59 -8.14
CA ALA A 77 13.55 -8.30 -7.91
C ALA A 77 13.19 -6.87 -8.33
N ALA A 78 14.00 -5.88 -7.96
CA ALA A 78 13.79 -4.49 -8.32
C ALA A 78 13.85 -4.25 -9.84
N GLN A 79 14.75 -4.95 -10.55
CA GLN A 79 14.82 -4.89 -12.02
C GLN A 79 13.56 -5.45 -12.66
N ASN A 80 13.10 -6.62 -12.22
CA ASN A 80 11.89 -7.25 -12.75
C ASN A 80 10.63 -6.41 -12.52
N ILE A 81 10.46 -5.89 -11.30
CA ILE A 81 9.34 -5.01 -10.94
C ILE A 81 9.35 -3.76 -11.82
N ARG A 82 10.51 -3.12 -12.00
CA ARG A 82 10.65 -1.92 -12.84
C ARG A 82 10.31 -2.21 -14.29
N ALA A 83 10.89 -3.26 -14.87
CA ALA A 83 10.66 -3.64 -16.26
C ALA A 83 9.17 -3.90 -16.54
N PHE A 84 8.46 -4.53 -15.60
CA PHE A 84 7.02 -4.74 -15.74
C PHE A 84 6.21 -3.46 -15.56
N ALA A 85 6.52 -2.64 -14.55
CA ALA A 85 5.82 -1.37 -14.30
C ALA A 85 5.97 -0.38 -15.46
N GLU A 86 7.13 -0.33 -16.11
CA GLU A 86 7.38 0.54 -17.28
C GLU A 86 6.50 0.17 -18.48
N GLN A 87 6.23 -1.13 -18.69
CA GLN A 87 5.33 -1.59 -19.75
C GLN A 87 3.88 -1.16 -19.53
N GLN A 88 3.48 -0.90 -18.28
CA GLN A 88 2.12 -0.48 -17.91
C GLN A 88 1.91 1.04 -17.99
N LEU A 89 2.93 1.82 -18.35
CA LEU A 89 2.79 3.27 -18.47
C LEU A 89 1.76 3.64 -19.55
N PRO A 90 0.73 4.44 -19.21
CA PRO A 90 -0.27 4.88 -20.18
C PRO A 90 0.38 5.69 -21.30
N LYS A 91 0.01 5.39 -22.56
CA LYS A 91 0.47 6.15 -23.72
C LYS A 91 -0.51 7.26 -24.05
N ASN A 92 0.02 8.42 -24.43
CA ASN A 92 -0.78 9.48 -25.00
C ASN A 92 -1.28 9.05 -26.38
N THR A 93 -2.53 9.32 -26.68
CA THR A 93 -3.13 9.02 -27.99
C THR A 93 -3.68 10.29 -28.60
N ASN A 94 -3.55 10.42 -29.92
CA ASN A 94 -4.20 11.46 -30.71
C ASN A 94 -4.90 10.76 -31.89
N LEU A 95 -6.12 11.17 -32.17
CA LEU A 95 -7.01 10.61 -33.17
C LEU A 95 -7.63 11.77 -33.95
N THR A 96 -7.50 11.74 -35.26
CA THR A 96 -8.22 12.66 -36.14
C THR A 96 -9.52 12.00 -36.56
N SER A 97 -10.63 12.65 -36.26
CA SER A 97 -11.98 12.23 -36.62
C SER A 97 -12.25 12.48 -38.11
N SER A 98 -13.19 11.74 -38.69
CA SER A 98 -13.55 11.81 -40.12
C SER A 98 -14.09 13.17 -40.55
N ASP A 99 -14.54 13.99 -39.60
CA ASP A 99 -14.99 15.37 -39.76
C ASP A 99 -13.86 16.42 -39.58
N GLY A 100 -12.60 15.98 -39.48
CA GLY A 100 -11.41 16.85 -39.42
C GLY A 100 -11.04 17.33 -38.01
N ARG A 101 -11.74 16.90 -36.96
CA ARG A 101 -11.44 17.28 -35.56
C ARG A 101 -10.32 16.39 -34.98
N SER A 102 -9.41 16.97 -34.20
CA SER A 102 -8.40 16.22 -33.43
C SER A 102 -8.91 15.96 -32.01
N LEU A 103 -8.87 14.70 -31.60
CA LEU A 103 -9.22 14.19 -30.27
C LEU A 103 -8.00 13.49 -29.68
N GLY A 104 -7.85 13.46 -28.36
CA GLY A 104 -6.73 12.74 -27.76
C GLY A 104 -6.88 12.47 -26.28
N LYS A 105 -6.14 11.49 -25.79
CA LYS A 105 -5.97 11.20 -24.36
C LYS A 105 -4.55 11.57 -23.97
N LEU A 106 -4.43 12.45 -22.99
CA LEU A 106 -3.16 12.77 -22.33
C LEU A 106 -3.15 12.11 -20.95
N SER A 107 -2.09 11.38 -20.63
CA SER A 107 -1.83 10.80 -19.33
C SER A 107 -0.57 11.43 -18.76
N GLY A 108 -0.76 12.38 -17.84
CA GLY A 108 0.34 13.03 -17.12
C GLY A 108 0.77 12.22 -15.90
N ARG A 109 2.03 12.40 -15.48
CA ARG A 109 2.47 11.91 -14.16
C ARG A 109 1.77 12.71 -13.07
N LEU A 110 1.36 12.03 -12.01
CA LEU A 110 0.92 12.69 -10.78
C LEU A 110 2.15 13.36 -10.14
N ILE A 111 2.23 14.70 -10.19
CA ILE A 111 3.34 15.49 -9.60
C ILE A 111 3.08 15.73 -8.09
N ARG A 112 2.41 14.79 -7.41
CA ARG A 112 2.02 14.91 -5.99
C ARG A 112 2.74 13.86 -5.15
N LEU A 113 2.97 14.19 -3.88
CA LEU A 113 3.52 13.28 -2.89
C LEU A 113 2.70 11.98 -2.83
N VAL A 114 3.38 10.84 -2.98
CA VAL A 114 2.81 9.50 -2.78
C VAL A 114 3.35 8.95 -1.47
N SER A 115 2.49 8.36 -0.65
CA SER A 115 2.88 7.66 0.57
C SER A 115 2.57 6.18 0.44
N THR A 116 3.41 5.34 1.04
CA THR A 116 3.25 3.89 1.10
C THR A 116 3.32 3.47 2.55
N CYS A 117 2.32 2.74 3.04
CA CYS A 117 2.35 2.10 4.36
C CYS A 117 2.83 0.66 4.18
N LEU A 118 4.00 0.35 4.75
CA LEU A 118 4.51 -1.01 4.82
C LEU A 118 4.21 -1.57 6.20
N ARG A 119 3.65 -2.77 6.24
CA ARG A 119 3.37 -3.45 7.50
C ARG A 119 4.62 -4.19 7.96
N GLU A 120 5.15 -3.83 9.13
CA GLU A 120 6.07 -4.73 9.83
C GLU A 120 5.28 -5.91 10.41
N VAL A 121 5.78 -7.11 10.15
CA VAL A 121 5.22 -8.35 10.70
C VAL A 121 6.24 -8.93 11.67
N THR A 122 6.46 -8.25 12.78
CA THR A 122 7.37 -8.71 13.86
C THR A 122 6.74 -9.75 14.78
N ARG A 123 5.47 -10.18 14.55
CA ARG A 123 4.73 -11.06 15.46
C ARG A 123 3.99 -12.27 14.86
N CYS A 124 4.19 -12.63 13.58
CA CYS A 124 3.50 -13.79 12.98
C CYS A 124 4.19 -15.15 13.18
N PHE A 125 5.25 -15.24 13.98
CA PHE A 125 5.88 -16.51 14.33
C PHE A 125 6.18 -16.58 15.84
N GLN A 126 5.18 -16.99 16.61
CA GLN A 126 5.40 -17.75 17.84
C GLN A 126 4.51 -19.01 17.76
N PRO A 127 5.00 -20.16 18.27
CA PRO A 127 4.55 -21.50 17.88
C PRO A 127 3.10 -21.80 18.23
#